data_AF-A0A958GGX9-F1
#
_entry.id   AF-A0A958GGX9-F1
#
_cell.length_a   1.000
_cell.length_b   1.000
_cell.length_c   1.000
_cell.angle_alpha   90.00
_cell.angle_beta   90.00
_cell.angle_gamma   90.00
#
_symmetry.space_group_name_H-M   'P 1'
#
loop_
_entity.id
_entity.type
_entity.pdbx_description
1 polymer ?
#
loop_
_entity_poly.entity_id
_entity_poly.type
_entity_poly.pdbx_seq_one_letter_code
_entity_poly.pdbx_strand_id
1 'polypeptide(L)'
;MRTNEANTQSPYQSSQPASTPPRAVRFSQRSSGFSLSPIKQIEIAASRIPGVVSLAQGIPALPTPQVIKDFVHDRISAGACDQYSLSPGLLELREILAASLAEDGAQYDPESEIIVTAGAIEGMTATLLGLINPGDEVLIPSPTYTSFIGSIRLAGGIPKHVALDEDRGFDLSVDRFAEAITNRTRAIILCTPNNPTGTIYSHDETEAVLRLAAEHNITVIVDEVYKDFYYSREAHQTPAAFPWARDYIVRVCSFSKAFSMTGWRVGFIA
;
A
#
# COMPACT_ATOMS: atom_id res chain seq x y z
N MET A 1 0.42 18.70 -89.49
CA MET A 1 1.50 19.24 -88.64
C MET A 1 1.02 19.20 -87.20
N ARG A 2 1.42 18.16 -86.45
CA ARG A 2 1.15 17.99 -85.02
C ARG A 2 2.44 18.33 -84.29
N THR A 3 2.41 19.29 -83.37
CA THR A 3 3.52 19.66 -82.51
C THR A 3 3.52 18.76 -81.28
N ASN A 4 4.57 17.93 -81.16
CA ASN A 4 4.89 17.13 -79.99
C ASN A 4 5.50 18.04 -78.90
N GLU A 5 4.82 18.20 -77.78
CA GLU A 5 5.43 18.69 -76.54
C GLU A 5 6.08 17.51 -75.82
N ALA A 6 7.39 17.63 -75.58
CA ALA A 6 8.21 16.63 -74.92
C ALA A 6 7.91 16.63 -73.41
N ASN A 7 7.49 15.47 -72.92
CA ASN A 7 7.23 15.17 -71.52
C ASN A 7 8.56 14.87 -70.80
N THR A 8 9.08 15.83 -70.02
CA THR A 8 10.25 15.64 -69.16
C THR A 8 9.81 15.13 -67.79
N GLN A 9 9.74 13.80 -67.62
CA GLN A 9 9.60 13.18 -66.30
C GLN A 9 10.96 13.23 -65.55
N SER A 10 10.94 13.82 -64.36
CA SER A 10 12.08 13.88 -63.43
C SER A 10 12.42 12.48 -62.87
N PRO A 11 13.70 12.07 -62.77
CA PRO A 11 14.10 10.72 -62.38
C PRO A 11 14.24 10.49 -60.87
N TYR A 12 13.76 11.39 -60.00
CA TYR A 12 13.91 11.26 -58.56
C TYR A 12 12.61 10.78 -57.88
N GLN A 13 12.29 9.50 -58.01
CA GLN A 13 11.46 8.81 -57.02
C GLN A 13 12.36 8.37 -55.87
N SER A 14 12.37 9.14 -54.78
CA SER A 14 13.00 8.73 -53.53
C SER A 14 12.18 7.61 -52.90
N SER A 15 12.73 6.40 -52.88
CA SER A 15 12.22 5.31 -52.05
C SER A 15 12.41 5.70 -50.59
N GLN A 16 11.30 5.98 -49.89
CA GLN A 16 11.35 6.09 -48.43
C GLN A 16 11.74 4.71 -47.86
N PRO A 17 12.76 4.63 -47.00
CA PRO A 17 13.08 3.37 -46.34
C PRO A 17 11.88 2.95 -45.49
N ALA A 18 11.45 1.70 -45.66
CA ALA A 18 10.39 1.10 -44.86
C ALA A 18 10.70 1.32 -43.37
N SER A 19 9.80 2.01 -42.67
CA SER A 19 9.95 2.28 -41.24
C SER A 19 9.97 0.96 -40.49
N THR A 20 11.13 0.57 -39.95
CA THR A 20 11.23 -0.55 -39.02
C THR A 20 10.27 -0.29 -37.86
N PRO A 21 9.34 -1.21 -37.54
CA PRO A 21 8.45 -1.02 -36.40
C PRO A 21 9.30 -0.83 -35.14
N PRO A 22 8.91 0.09 -34.23
CA PRO A 22 9.67 0.33 -33.02
C PRO A 22 9.82 -0.98 -32.25
N ARG A 23 11.07 -1.30 -31.89
CA ARG A 23 11.40 -2.52 -31.14
C ARG A 23 10.64 -2.45 -29.82
N ALA A 24 9.66 -3.32 -29.62
CA ALA A 24 8.85 -3.32 -28.42
C ALA A 24 9.75 -3.46 -27.18
N VAL A 25 9.62 -2.52 -26.24
CA VAL A 25 10.32 -2.57 -24.96
C VAL A 25 9.90 -3.84 -24.24
N ARG A 26 10.88 -4.65 -23.80
CA ARG A 26 10.61 -5.89 -23.06
C ARG A 26 10.43 -5.55 -21.58
N PHE A 27 9.17 -5.45 -21.16
CA PHE A 27 8.84 -5.32 -19.73
C PHE A 27 9.03 -6.65 -18.99
N SER A 28 9.18 -6.57 -17.67
CA SER A 28 9.28 -7.76 -16.82
C SER A 28 7.97 -8.55 -16.79
N GLN A 29 8.03 -9.86 -16.56
CA GLN A 29 6.84 -10.69 -16.39
C GLN A 29 6.01 -10.26 -15.17
N ARG A 30 6.67 -9.87 -14.07
CA ARG A 30 5.97 -9.40 -12.85
C ARG A 30 5.18 -8.12 -13.07
N SER A 31 5.61 -7.24 -13.96
CA SER A 31 4.84 -6.03 -14.33
C SER A 31 3.73 -6.32 -15.34
N SER A 32 3.68 -7.51 -15.93
CA SER A 32 2.60 -7.87 -16.85
C SER A 32 1.29 -8.07 -16.10
N GLY A 33 0.17 -7.58 -16.65
CA GLY A 33 -1.14 -7.71 -16.03
C GLY A 33 -1.47 -6.71 -14.91
N PHE A 34 -0.58 -5.76 -14.62
CA PHE A 34 -0.96 -4.61 -13.78
C PHE A 34 -1.95 -3.73 -14.54
N SER A 35 -3.14 -3.58 -13.97
CA SER A 35 -4.11 -2.59 -14.37
C SER A 35 -4.20 -1.51 -13.30
N LEU A 36 -4.67 -0.33 -13.71
CA LEU A 36 -4.98 0.72 -12.74
C LEU A 36 -6.03 0.20 -11.76
N SER A 37 -5.84 0.44 -10.46
CA SER A 37 -6.82 0.05 -9.43
C SER A 37 -8.23 0.57 -9.79
N PRO A 38 -9.30 -0.23 -9.63
CA PRO A 38 -10.68 0.23 -9.89
C PRO A 38 -11.03 1.54 -9.19
N ILE A 39 -10.59 1.73 -7.95
CA ILE A 39 -10.73 3.00 -7.20
C ILE A 39 -10.24 4.20 -8.03
N LYS A 40 -9.06 4.08 -8.67
CA LYS A 40 -8.43 5.15 -9.45
C LYS A 40 -9.09 5.28 -10.83
N GLN A 41 -9.53 4.16 -11.42
CA GLN A 41 -10.30 4.21 -12.67
C GLN A 41 -11.60 5.00 -12.49
N ILE A 42 -12.34 4.76 -11.40
CA ILE A 42 -13.58 5.49 -11.09
C ILE A 42 -13.28 6.97 -10.81
N GLU A 43 -12.22 7.28 -10.06
CA GLU A 43 -11.79 8.66 -9.79
C GLU A 43 -11.45 9.43 -11.07
N ILE A 44 -10.68 8.82 -11.99
CA ILE A 44 -10.34 9.42 -13.29
C ILE A 44 -11.58 9.57 -14.18
N ALA A 45 -12.52 8.63 -14.13
CA ALA A 45 -13.77 8.75 -14.88
C ALA A 45 -14.62 9.92 -14.33
N ALA A 46 -14.76 10.00 -13.00
CA ALA A 46 -15.53 11.05 -12.33
C ALA A 46 -14.96 12.45 -12.60
N SER A 47 -13.63 12.63 -12.63
CA SER A 47 -13.01 13.93 -12.87
C SER A 47 -13.30 14.52 -14.26
N ARG A 48 -13.77 13.70 -15.19
CA ARG A 48 -14.15 14.09 -16.56
C ARG A 48 -15.62 14.47 -16.69
N ILE A 49 -16.43 14.30 -15.65
CA ILE A 49 -17.87 14.56 -15.67
C ILE A 49 -18.18 15.73 -14.74
N PRO A 50 -18.51 16.92 -15.28
CA PRO A 50 -18.86 18.07 -14.48
C PRO A 50 -20.04 17.79 -13.53
N GLY A 51 -19.91 18.20 -12.27
CA GLY A 51 -20.97 18.06 -11.26
C GLY A 51 -21.10 16.67 -10.64
N VAL A 52 -20.27 15.70 -11.00
CA VAL A 52 -20.28 14.37 -10.35
C VAL A 52 -19.64 14.43 -8.97
N VAL A 53 -20.31 13.80 -8.00
CA VAL A 53 -19.76 13.52 -6.67
C VAL A 53 -19.12 12.13 -6.69
N SER A 54 -17.80 12.07 -6.55
CA SER A 54 -17.07 10.79 -6.43
C SER A 54 -17.01 10.34 -4.98
N LEU A 55 -17.54 9.14 -4.70
CA LEU A 55 -17.43 8.46 -3.40
C LEU A 55 -16.46 7.27 -3.45
N ALA A 56 -15.63 7.19 -4.50
CA ALA A 56 -14.81 6.01 -4.76
C ALA A 56 -13.50 5.98 -3.94
N GLN A 57 -12.86 7.13 -3.77
CA GLN A 57 -11.58 7.24 -3.06
C GLN A 57 -11.81 7.77 -1.65
N GLY A 58 -11.29 7.07 -0.64
CA GLY A 58 -11.27 7.54 0.74
C GLY A 58 -10.28 8.70 0.94
N ILE A 59 -10.65 9.90 0.50
CA ILE A 59 -9.93 11.14 0.76
C ILE A 59 -10.62 11.83 1.96
N PRO A 60 -9.88 12.19 3.01
CA PRO A 60 -10.43 13.02 4.09
C PRO A 60 -10.97 14.33 3.54
N ALA A 61 -12.18 14.72 3.95
CA ALA A 61 -12.80 15.97 3.51
C ALA A 61 -12.16 17.21 4.15
N LEU A 62 -11.52 17.05 5.31
CA LEU A 62 -10.88 18.13 6.03
C LEU A 62 -9.51 18.46 5.44
N PRO A 63 -9.10 19.75 5.44
CA PRO A 63 -7.74 20.11 5.08
C PRO A 63 -6.76 19.58 6.13
N THR A 64 -5.50 19.37 5.74
CA THR A 64 -4.40 19.16 6.69
C THR A 64 -4.41 20.27 7.75
N PRO A 65 -4.30 19.95 9.06
CA PRO A 65 -4.24 20.94 10.13
C PRO A 65 -3.24 22.06 9.87
N GLN A 66 -3.65 23.31 10.12
CA GLN A 66 -2.85 24.49 9.74
C GLN A 66 -1.48 24.51 10.43
N VAL A 67 -1.41 24.09 11.70
CA VAL A 67 -0.15 23.99 12.46
C VAL A 67 0.91 23.13 11.76
N ILE A 68 0.50 22.07 11.03
CA ILE A 68 1.42 21.22 10.27
C ILE A 68 1.95 21.97 9.04
N LYS A 69 1.07 22.71 8.35
CA LYS A 69 1.45 23.51 7.18
C LYS A 69 2.42 24.62 7.56
N ASP A 70 2.13 25.34 8.63
CA ASP A 70 2.95 26.44 9.13
C ASP A 70 4.34 25.91 9.55
N PHE A 71 4.37 24.82 10.30
CA PHE A 71 5.64 24.18 10.67
C PHE A 71 6.48 23.82 9.44
N VAL A 72 5.90 23.15 8.43
CA VAL A 72 6.66 22.76 7.23
C VAL A 72 7.11 23.98 6.43
N HIS A 73 6.28 25.02 6.32
CA HIS A 73 6.66 26.27 5.67
C HIS A 73 7.89 26.90 6.36
N ASP A 74 7.91 26.93 7.68
CA ASP A 74 9.03 27.49 8.46
C ASP A 74 10.30 26.63 8.29
N ARG A 75 10.17 25.30 8.28
CA ARG A 75 11.31 24.39 8.06
C ARG A 75 11.90 24.55 6.65
N ILE A 76 11.05 24.67 5.62
CA ILE A 76 11.50 24.94 4.25
C ILE A 76 12.23 26.29 4.19
N SER A 77 11.63 27.34 4.78
CA SER A 77 12.22 28.69 4.80
C SER A 77 13.58 28.73 5.52
N ALA A 78 13.78 27.86 6.51
CA ALA A 78 15.03 27.71 7.25
C ALA A 78 16.08 26.80 6.57
N GLY A 79 15.82 26.30 5.35
CA GLY A 79 16.74 25.42 4.62
C GLY A 79 16.84 23.99 5.18
N ALA A 80 15.90 23.57 6.02
CA ALA A 80 15.94 22.26 6.68
C ALA A 80 15.78 21.07 5.72
N CYS A 81 15.25 21.33 4.52
CA CYS A 81 14.96 20.33 3.51
C CYS A 81 15.96 20.35 2.35
N ASP A 82 17.06 21.11 2.46
CA ASP A 82 18.02 21.33 1.37
C ASP A 82 19.01 20.16 1.20
N GLN A 83 19.07 19.25 2.17
CA GLN A 83 20.01 18.13 2.23
C GLN A 83 19.29 16.79 2.44
N TYR A 84 19.96 15.70 2.09
CA TYR A 84 19.45 14.36 2.37
C TYR A 84 19.36 14.07 3.86
N SER A 85 18.28 13.42 4.27
CA SER A 85 18.23 12.69 5.53
C SER A 85 18.92 11.32 5.38
N LEU A 86 19.07 10.60 6.49
CA LEU A 86 19.43 9.18 6.47
C LEU A 86 18.29 8.35 5.84
N SER A 87 18.64 7.19 5.29
CA SER A 87 17.70 6.33 4.55
C SER A 87 16.49 5.85 5.36
N PRO A 88 16.60 5.48 6.65
CA PRO A 88 15.43 5.10 7.46
C PRO A 88 14.50 6.27 7.81
N GLY A 89 14.89 7.51 7.50
CA GLY A 89 14.22 8.73 7.94
C GLY A 89 14.93 9.41 9.12
N LEU A 90 14.47 10.62 9.44
CA LEU A 90 15.00 11.43 10.55
C LEU A 90 14.89 10.66 11.86
N LEU A 91 15.97 10.62 12.65
CA LEU A 91 16.00 9.93 13.94
C LEU A 91 14.96 10.51 14.91
N GLU A 92 14.86 11.84 15.00
CA GLU A 92 13.88 12.53 15.83
C GLU A 92 12.43 12.08 15.54
N LEU A 93 12.09 11.90 14.25
CA LEU A 93 10.77 11.39 13.88
C LEU A 93 10.59 9.93 14.33
N ARG A 94 11.61 9.08 14.16
CA ARG A 94 11.56 7.67 14.57
C ARG A 94 11.44 7.53 16.09
N GLU A 95 12.10 8.39 16.88
CA GLU A 95 11.97 8.42 18.34
C GLU A 95 10.55 8.80 18.79
N ILE A 96 9.95 9.82 18.16
CA ILE A 96 8.56 10.21 18.42
C ILE A 96 7.58 9.09 18.03
N LEU A 97 7.82 8.43 16.90
CA LEU A 97 7.03 7.28 16.47
C LEU A 97 7.14 6.12 17.45
N ALA A 98 8.34 5.76 17.90
CA ALA A 98 8.56 4.72 18.89
C ALA A 98 7.80 4.99 20.20
N ALA A 99 7.84 6.24 20.69
CA ALA A 99 7.08 6.65 21.87
C ALA A 99 5.57 6.53 21.66
N SER A 100 5.05 6.97 20.51
CA SER A 100 3.61 6.84 20.19
C SER A 100 3.17 5.37 20.05
N LEU A 101 3.99 4.52 19.44
CA LEU A 101 3.68 3.08 19.32
C LEU A 101 3.70 2.37 20.68
N ALA A 102 4.54 2.83 21.61
CA ALA A 102 4.57 2.32 22.97
C ALA A 102 3.28 2.64 23.76
N GLU A 103 2.62 3.76 23.46
CA GLU A 103 1.28 4.08 23.99
C GLU A 103 0.21 3.10 23.47
N ASP A 104 0.37 2.58 22.25
CA ASP A 104 -0.47 1.50 21.70
C ASP A 104 -0.11 0.11 22.30
N GLY A 105 0.89 0.02 23.19
CA GLY A 105 1.33 -1.22 23.81
C GLY A 105 2.44 -1.98 23.06
N ALA A 106 3.05 -1.38 22.02
CA ALA A 106 4.10 -1.99 21.22
C ALA A 106 5.38 -1.14 21.23
N GLN A 107 6.44 -1.63 21.89
CA GLN A 107 7.72 -0.93 21.95
C GLN A 107 8.50 -1.13 20.65
N TYR A 108 9.32 -0.19 20.20
CA TYR A 108 10.22 -0.39 19.04
C TYR A 108 11.49 0.42 19.25
N ASP A 109 12.64 -0.13 18.87
CA ASP A 109 13.90 0.58 18.80
C ASP A 109 13.86 1.53 17.59
N PRO A 110 13.88 2.86 17.82
CA PRO A 110 13.84 3.80 16.72
C PRO A 110 15.01 3.61 15.76
N GLU A 111 16.19 3.14 16.19
CA GLU A 111 17.37 2.98 15.35
C GLU A 111 17.31 1.81 14.38
N SER A 112 16.69 0.71 14.79
CA SER A 112 16.74 -0.56 14.04
C SER A 112 15.39 -1.10 13.59
N GLU A 113 14.30 -0.68 14.23
CA GLU A 113 12.95 -1.26 14.03
C GLU A 113 11.95 -0.27 13.42
N ILE A 114 12.33 0.95 13.02
CA ILE A 114 11.41 1.90 12.38
C ILE A 114 11.98 2.47 11.08
N ILE A 115 11.20 2.40 10.00
CA ILE A 115 11.55 2.97 8.69
C ILE A 115 10.43 3.90 8.21
N VAL A 116 10.76 5.16 7.98
CA VAL A 116 9.86 6.16 7.36
C VAL A 116 9.79 5.91 5.86
N THR A 117 8.58 6.01 5.30
CA THR A 117 8.27 5.68 3.91
C THR A 117 7.42 6.75 3.23
N ALA A 118 7.42 6.76 1.90
CA ALA A 118 6.61 7.53 0.98
C ALA A 118 5.11 7.12 1.01
N GLY A 119 4.54 7.10 2.22
CA GLY A 119 3.21 6.58 2.53
C GLY A 119 3.18 5.06 2.69
N ALA A 120 2.12 4.56 3.32
CA ALA A 120 1.96 3.15 3.70
C ALA A 120 2.13 2.13 2.55
N ILE A 121 1.79 2.48 1.31
CA ILE A 121 1.90 1.54 0.19
C ILE A 121 3.35 1.29 -0.22
N GLU A 122 4.25 2.28 -0.05
CA GLU A 122 5.67 2.00 -0.22
C GLU A 122 6.13 1.04 0.87
N GLY A 123 5.79 1.33 2.14
CA GLY A 123 6.10 0.43 3.28
C GLY A 123 5.63 -1.00 3.06
N MET A 124 4.34 -1.19 2.79
CA MET A 124 3.75 -2.49 2.45
C MET A 124 4.50 -3.19 1.31
N THR A 125 4.86 -2.45 0.25
CA THR A 125 5.56 -3.03 -0.90
C THR A 125 6.99 -3.40 -0.57
N ALA A 126 7.71 -2.56 0.19
CA ALA A 126 9.07 -2.83 0.65
C ALA A 126 9.11 -4.05 1.58
N THR A 127 8.18 -4.15 2.53
CA THR A 127 7.99 -5.31 3.39
C THR A 127 7.80 -6.58 2.56
N LEU A 128 6.87 -6.57 1.60
CA LEU A 128 6.64 -7.73 0.74
C LEU A 128 7.86 -8.09 -0.11
N LEU A 129 8.56 -7.11 -0.67
CA LEU A 129 9.79 -7.36 -1.44
C LEU A 129 10.93 -7.94 -0.59
N GLY A 130 10.98 -7.62 0.70
CA GLY A 130 11.95 -8.19 1.65
C GLY A 130 11.59 -9.60 2.13
N LEU A 131 10.30 -9.94 2.19
CA LEU A 131 9.81 -11.20 2.79
C LEU A 131 9.50 -12.32 1.79
N ILE A 132 9.07 -11.97 0.57
CA ILE A 132 8.39 -12.88 -0.36
C ILE A 132 9.33 -13.33 -1.48
N ASN A 133 9.42 -14.65 -1.69
CA ASN A 133 10.03 -15.23 -2.89
C ASN A 133 8.97 -15.51 -3.98
N PRO A 134 9.38 -15.66 -5.25
CA PRO A 134 8.49 -16.09 -6.30
C PRO A 134 7.74 -17.39 -5.96
N GLY A 135 6.41 -17.34 -6.04
CA GLY A 135 5.52 -18.48 -5.76
C GLY A 135 5.14 -18.66 -4.30
N ASP A 136 5.63 -17.82 -3.38
CA ASP A 136 5.16 -17.81 -2.00
C ASP A 136 3.73 -17.27 -1.93
N GLU A 137 2.93 -17.84 -1.04
CA GLU A 137 1.53 -17.47 -0.85
C GLU A 137 1.41 -16.41 0.24
N VAL A 138 0.58 -15.39 -0.02
CA VAL A 138 0.23 -14.35 0.95
C VAL A 138 -1.27 -14.38 1.16
N LEU A 139 -1.69 -14.73 2.38
CA LEU A 139 -3.10 -14.76 2.74
C LEU A 139 -3.61 -13.35 2.97
N ILE A 140 -4.78 -13.03 2.42
CA ILE A 140 -5.45 -11.75 2.60
C ILE A 140 -6.93 -11.96 2.88
N PRO A 141 -7.52 -11.31 3.89
CA PRO A 141 -8.96 -11.27 4.09
C PRO A 141 -9.70 -10.83 2.82
N SER A 142 -10.93 -11.27 2.64
CA SER A 142 -11.80 -10.81 1.56
C SER A 142 -13.21 -10.54 2.07
N PRO A 143 -13.75 -9.32 1.90
CA PRO A 143 -13.16 -8.17 1.19
C PRO A 143 -12.05 -7.44 1.98
N THR A 144 -11.08 -6.88 1.26
CA THR A 144 -10.01 -6.02 1.83
C THR A 144 -9.49 -5.00 0.80
N TYR A 145 -8.48 -4.22 1.16
CA TYR A 145 -7.95 -3.16 0.31
C TYR A 145 -7.29 -3.72 -0.95
N THR A 146 -7.82 -3.32 -2.11
CA THR A 146 -7.48 -3.94 -3.40
C THR A 146 -6.01 -3.81 -3.80
N SER A 147 -5.29 -2.81 -3.27
CA SER A 147 -3.89 -2.58 -3.66
C SER A 147 -2.92 -3.62 -3.12
N PHE A 148 -3.27 -4.39 -2.08
CA PHE A 148 -2.41 -5.45 -1.56
C PHE A 148 -2.09 -6.50 -2.64
N ILE A 149 -3.09 -6.88 -3.45
CA ILE A 149 -2.96 -7.83 -4.55
C ILE A 149 -1.85 -7.40 -5.54
N GLY A 150 -1.79 -6.10 -5.83
CA GLY A 150 -0.76 -5.52 -6.69
C GLY A 150 0.62 -5.69 -6.05
N SER A 151 0.81 -5.22 -4.82
CA SER A 151 2.11 -5.31 -4.13
C SER A 151 2.59 -6.76 -3.96
N ILE A 152 1.69 -7.70 -3.66
CA ILE A 152 2.01 -9.14 -3.56
C ILE A 152 2.52 -9.67 -4.90
N ARG A 153 1.80 -9.41 -5.99
CA ARG A 153 2.21 -9.84 -7.34
C ARG A 153 3.51 -9.20 -7.79
N LEU A 154 3.75 -7.94 -7.43
CA LEU A 154 5.02 -7.24 -7.73
C LEU A 154 6.21 -7.92 -7.06
N ALA A 155 6.03 -8.41 -5.83
CA ALA A 155 7.01 -9.21 -5.11
C ALA A 155 7.19 -10.63 -5.69
N GLY A 156 6.29 -11.07 -6.57
CA GLY A 156 6.28 -12.42 -7.15
C GLY A 156 5.47 -13.43 -6.32
N GLY A 157 4.77 -12.96 -5.29
CA GLY A 157 3.89 -13.78 -4.47
C GLY A 157 2.54 -14.06 -5.13
N ILE A 158 1.82 -15.03 -4.55
CA ILE A 158 0.49 -15.47 -4.94
C ILE A 158 -0.50 -14.99 -3.87
N PRO A 159 -1.36 -14.00 -4.17
CA PRO A 159 -2.39 -13.57 -3.23
C PRO A 159 -3.44 -14.68 -3.10
N LYS A 160 -3.71 -15.10 -1.86
CA LYS A 160 -4.71 -16.10 -1.50
C LYS A 160 -5.79 -15.44 -0.64
N HIS A 161 -7.02 -15.42 -1.15
CA HIS A 161 -8.13 -14.80 -0.44
C HIS A 161 -8.70 -15.74 0.62
N VAL A 162 -8.88 -15.24 1.83
CA VAL A 162 -9.59 -15.91 2.91
C VAL A 162 -10.86 -15.12 3.18
N ALA A 163 -12.03 -15.71 2.95
CA ALA A 163 -13.29 -14.99 3.07
C ALA A 163 -13.56 -14.62 4.54
N LEU A 164 -13.86 -13.34 4.78
CA LEU A 164 -14.41 -12.86 6.05
C LEU A 164 -15.83 -13.41 6.25
N ASP A 165 -16.30 -13.39 7.50
CA ASP A 165 -17.64 -13.84 7.85
C ASP A 165 -18.62 -12.66 7.83
N GLU A 166 -19.36 -12.50 6.72
CA GLU A 166 -20.33 -11.42 6.53
C GLU A 166 -21.46 -11.45 7.57
N ASP A 167 -21.94 -12.64 7.95
CA ASP A 167 -23.01 -12.80 8.95
C ASP A 167 -22.54 -12.37 10.35
N ARG A 168 -21.22 -12.34 10.58
CA ARG A 168 -20.57 -11.85 11.80
C ARG A 168 -19.97 -10.45 11.65
N GLY A 169 -20.46 -9.66 10.70
CA GLY A 169 -19.99 -8.27 10.52
C GLY A 169 -18.63 -8.16 9.83
N PHE A 170 -18.31 -9.13 8.98
CA PHE A 170 -17.03 -9.30 8.30
C PHE A 170 -15.85 -9.51 9.25
N ASP A 171 -16.07 -10.23 10.37
CA ASP A 171 -14.97 -10.61 11.27
C ASP A 171 -14.14 -11.76 10.70
N LEU A 172 -13.02 -12.07 11.35
CA LEU A 172 -12.11 -13.13 10.93
C LEU A 172 -12.75 -14.51 11.13
N SER A 173 -12.38 -15.45 10.26
CA SER A 173 -12.73 -16.85 10.44
C SER A 173 -11.45 -17.65 10.61
N VAL A 174 -11.11 -17.95 11.86
CA VAL A 174 -9.86 -18.64 12.24
C VAL A 174 -9.74 -19.98 11.51
N ASP A 175 -10.83 -20.75 11.42
CA ASP A 175 -10.85 -22.04 10.72
C ASP A 175 -10.50 -21.88 9.23
N ARG A 176 -11.05 -20.86 8.55
CA ARG A 176 -10.72 -20.59 7.15
C ARG A 176 -9.27 -20.17 6.97
N PHE A 177 -8.68 -19.47 7.94
CA PHE A 177 -7.24 -19.17 7.93
C PHE A 177 -6.41 -20.43 8.10
N ALA A 178 -6.74 -21.28 9.07
CA ALA A 178 -6.04 -22.55 9.29
C ALA A 178 -6.10 -23.46 8.05
N GLU A 179 -7.26 -23.56 7.39
CA GLU A 179 -7.44 -24.34 6.16
C GLU A 179 -6.67 -23.75 4.96
N ALA A 180 -6.49 -22.44 4.90
CA ALA A 180 -5.81 -21.76 3.81
C ALA A 180 -4.29 -21.79 3.92
N ILE A 181 -3.74 -22.06 5.11
CA ILE A 181 -2.29 -22.16 5.32
C ILE A 181 -1.74 -23.40 4.61
N THR A 182 -0.66 -23.20 3.87
CA THR A 182 0.10 -24.25 3.20
C THR A 182 1.59 -24.09 3.50
N ASN A 183 2.41 -25.07 3.09
CA ASN A 183 3.86 -24.96 3.16
C ASN A 183 4.45 -23.83 2.29
N ARG A 184 3.63 -23.17 1.45
CA ARG A 184 4.01 -22.01 0.65
C ARG A 184 3.61 -20.69 1.29
N THR A 185 2.77 -20.71 2.33
CA THR A 185 2.32 -19.50 3.00
C THR A 185 3.47 -18.82 3.70
N ARG A 186 3.73 -17.57 3.33
CA ARG A 186 4.85 -16.78 3.85
C ARG A 186 4.41 -15.57 4.66
N ALA A 187 3.25 -15.01 4.34
CA ALA A 187 2.70 -13.88 5.07
C ALA A 187 1.17 -13.90 5.13
N ILE A 188 0.62 -13.23 6.14
CA ILE A 188 -0.79 -12.85 6.24
C ILE A 188 -0.83 -11.31 6.27
N ILE A 189 -1.74 -10.68 5.53
CA ILE A 189 -1.98 -9.23 5.66
C ILE A 189 -3.31 -9.02 6.37
N LEU A 190 -3.30 -8.29 7.48
CA LEU A 190 -4.51 -7.86 8.18
C LEU A 190 -4.64 -6.34 8.04
N CYS A 191 -5.81 -5.86 7.61
CA CYS A 191 -6.12 -4.43 7.63
C CYS A 191 -7.16 -4.19 8.72
N THR A 192 -6.81 -3.42 9.76
CA THR A 192 -7.67 -3.19 10.91
C THR A 192 -7.45 -1.78 11.48
N PRO A 193 -8.47 -0.89 11.50
CA PRO A 193 -9.80 -1.05 10.91
C PRO A 193 -9.76 -1.32 9.39
N ASN A 194 -10.58 -2.26 8.93
CA ASN A 194 -10.54 -2.79 7.57
C ASN A 194 -11.12 -1.82 6.54
N ASN A 195 -10.43 -1.66 5.42
CA ASN A 195 -11.00 -1.08 4.20
C ASN A 195 -11.31 -2.23 3.24
N PRO A 196 -12.57 -2.47 2.84
CA PRO A 196 -13.67 -1.49 2.78
C PRO A 196 -14.74 -1.58 3.88
N THR A 197 -14.71 -2.59 4.74
CA THR A 197 -15.86 -2.92 5.60
C THR A 197 -16.01 -2.02 6.83
N GLY A 198 -14.94 -1.33 7.23
CA GLY A 198 -14.87 -0.60 8.49
C GLY A 198 -14.71 -1.50 9.72
N THR A 199 -14.62 -2.82 9.53
CA THR A 199 -14.54 -3.79 10.64
C THR A 199 -13.23 -3.66 11.39
N ILE A 200 -13.31 -3.65 12.72
CA ILE A 200 -12.18 -3.88 13.61
C ILE A 200 -12.29 -5.32 14.05
N TYR A 201 -11.27 -6.12 13.74
CA TYR A 201 -11.30 -7.54 14.08
C TYR A 201 -11.28 -7.74 15.60
N SER A 202 -11.98 -8.76 16.07
CA SER A 202 -12.02 -9.04 17.50
C SER A 202 -10.63 -9.40 18.06
N HIS A 203 -10.40 -9.07 19.33
CA HIS A 203 -9.16 -9.39 20.03
C HIS A 203 -8.84 -10.89 19.96
N ASP A 204 -9.82 -11.73 20.29
CA ASP A 204 -9.63 -13.19 20.39
C ASP A 204 -9.34 -13.83 19.03
N GLU A 205 -9.99 -13.39 17.95
CA GLU A 205 -9.72 -13.92 16.62
C GLU A 205 -8.42 -13.41 16.04
N THR A 206 -8.08 -12.15 16.33
CA THR A 206 -6.77 -11.58 16.00
C THR A 206 -5.67 -12.41 16.69
N GLU A 207 -5.83 -12.67 17.99
CA GLU A 207 -4.89 -13.49 18.75
C GLU A 207 -4.78 -14.90 18.17
N ALA A 208 -5.90 -15.53 17.81
CA ALA A 208 -5.92 -16.85 17.21
C ALA A 208 -5.20 -16.90 15.85
N VAL A 209 -5.40 -15.89 14.98
CA VAL A 209 -4.66 -15.79 13.71
C VAL A 209 -3.16 -15.56 13.95
N LEU A 210 -2.78 -14.75 14.93
CA LEU A 210 -1.38 -14.58 15.33
C LEU A 210 -0.76 -15.89 15.83
N ARG A 211 -1.53 -16.73 16.55
CA ARG A 211 -1.05 -18.02 17.04
C ARG A 211 -0.79 -18.98 15.90
N LEU A 212 -1.71 -19.04 14.91
CA LEU A 212 -1.49 -19.79 13.67
C LEU A 212 -0.23 -19.28 12.94
N ALA A 213 -0.07 -17.97 12.85
CA ALA A 213 1.10 -17.40 12.19
C ALA A 213 2.42 -17.79 12.89
N ALA A 214 2.46 -17.72 14.22
CA ALA A 214 3.63 -18.13 15.00
C ALA A 214 3.93 -19.63 14.88
N GLU A 215 2.90 -20.50 14.95
CA GLU A 215 3.03 -21.94 14.79
C GLU A 215 3.66 -22.33 13.44
N HIS A 216 3.30 -21.59 12.39
CA HIS A 216 3.78 -21.83 11.03
C HIS A 216 4.96 -20.95 10.61
N ASN A 217 5.50 -20.11 11.50
CA ASN A 217 6.57 -19.14 11.21
C ASN A 217 6.25 -18.20 10.02
N ILE A 218 5.02 -17.68 10.02
CA ILE A 218 4.46 -16.77 9.02
C ILE A 218 4.50 -15.34 9.58
N THR A 219 4.90 -14.37 8.75
CA THR A 219 4.84 -12.95 9.13
C THR A 219 3.42 -12.41 8.96
N VAL A 220 2.91 -11.67 9.94
CA VAL A 220 1.65 -10.93 9.87
C VAL A 220 1.95 -9.45 9.63
N ILE A 221 1.56 -8.95 8.46
CA ILE A 221 1.68 -7.54 8.10
C ILE A 221 0.36 -6.86 8.47
N VAL A 222 0.40 -5.91 9.39
CA VAL A 222 -0.79 -5.23 9.89
C VAL A 222 -0.86 -3.82 9.31
N ASP A 223 -1.81 -3.59 8.41
CA ASP A 223 -2.15 -2.27 7.89
C ASP A 223 -3.11 -1.55 8.86
N GLU A 224 -2.57 -0.55 9.55
CA GLU A 224 -3.24 0.23 10.58
C GLU A 224 -3.38 1.71 10.17
N VAL A 225 -3.46 1.99 8.87
CA VAL A 225 -3.64 3.38 8.38
C VAL A 225 -4.93 4.05 8.88
N TYR A 226 -5.89 3.28 9.39
CA TYR A 226 -7.13 3.76 9.97
C TYR A 226 -7.21 3.58 11.50
N LYS A 227 -6.12 3.29 12.22
CA LYS A 227 -6.17 2.96 13.67
C LYS A 227 -6.89 3.98 14.55
N ASP A 228 -6.88 5.26 14.14
CA ASP A 228 -7.53 6.35 14.86
C ASP A 228 -9.02 6.56 14.48
N PHE A 229 -9.56 5.74 13.57
CA PHE A 229 -10.93 5.80 13.06
C PHE A 229 -11.77 4.67 13.65
N TYR A 230 -12.05 4.75 14.95
CA TYR A 230 -12.98 3.86 15.64
C TYR A 230 -14.13 4.67 16.25
N TYR A 231 -15.31 4.05 16.32
CA TYR A 231 -16.53 4.67 16.86
C TYR A 231 -17.04 3.96 18.13
N SER A 232 -16.29 2.97 18.61
CA SER A 232 -16.52 2.28 19.88
C SER A 232 -16.12 3.15 21.07
N ARG A 233 -16.57 2.75 22.27
CA ARG A 233 -16.10 3.35 23.53
C ARG A 233 -14.67 2.93 23.86
N GLU A 234 -14.31 1.71 23.48
CA GLU A 234 -12.97 1.16 23.66
C GLU A 234 -12.10 1.55 22.46
N ALA A 235 -10.84 1.84 22.74
CA ALA A 235 -9.86 2.16 21.71
C ALA A 235 -9.56 0.92 20.86
N HIS A 236 -9.17 1.16 19.60
CA HIS A 236 -8.60 0.12 18.74
C HIS A 236 -7.42 -0.56 19.44
N GLN A 237 -7.50 -1.88 19.62
CA GLN A 237 -6.38 -2.67 20.13
C GLN A 237 -5.58 -3.19 18.95
N THR A 238 -4.34 -2.73 18.85
CA THR A 238 -3.46 -3.18 17.76
C THR A 238 -3.06 -4.64 17.93
N PRO A 239 -3.02 -5.44 16.85
CA PRO A 239 -2.42 -6.77 16.89
C PRO A 239 -0.95 -6.76 17.36
N ALA A 240 -0.24 -5.64 17.22
CA ALA A 240 1.14 -5.55 17.70
C ALA A 240 1.27 -5.45 19.23
N ALA A 241 0.16 -5.27 19.96
CA ALA A 241 0.15 -5.19 21.41
C ALA A 241 0.32 -6.56 22.08
N PHE A 242 0.23 -7.66 21.32
CA PHE A 242 0.52 -9.01 21.81
C PHE A 242 2.04 -9.22 21.91
N PRO A 243 2.67 -9.13 23.10
CA PRO A 243 4.13 -9.07 23.19
C PRO A 243 4.80 -10.37 22.74
N TRP A 244 4.10 -11.50 22.89
CA TRP A 244 4.57 -12.81 22.47
C TRP A 244 4.58 -12.98 20.94
N ALA A 245 3.82 -12.16 20.20
CA ALA A 245 3.70 -12.23 18.74
C ALA A 245 4.61 -11.24 18.01
N ARG A 246 5.32 -10.38 18.76
CA ARG A 246 6.16 -9.29 18.25
C ARG A 246 7.02 -9.70 17.05
N ASP A 247 7.76 -10.78 17.18
CA ASP A 247 8.76 -11.22 16.19
C ASP A 247 8.13 -11.66 14.85
N TYR A 248 6.80 -11.79 14.80
CA TYR A 248 6.04 -12.17 13.62
C TYR A 248 5.29 -11.00 13.00
N ILE A 249 5.34 -9.79 13.58
CA ILE A 249 4.49 -8.68 13.15
C ILE A 249 5.32 -7.59 12.48
N VAL A 250 4.82 -7.11 11.34
CA VAL A 250 5.25 -5.83 10.75
C VAL A 250 4.03 -4.91 10.70
N ARG A 251 4.08 -3.76 11.39
CA ARG A 251 3.04 -2.73 11.34
C ARG A 251 3.29 -1.80 10.16
N VAL A 252 2.23 -1.40 9.48
CA VAL A 252 2.24 -0.42 8.39
C VAL A 252 1.29 0.72 8.76
N CYS A 253 1.83 1.92 8.87
CA CYS A 253 1.10 3.10 9.33
C CYS A 253 1.22 4.27 8.34
N SER A 254 0.30 5.24 8.44
CA SER A 254 0.37 6.47 7.63
C SER A 254 -0.28 7.68 8.28
N PHE A 255 0.30 8.86 8.00
CA PHE A 255 -0.28 10.16 8.34
C PHE A 255 -1.43 10.56 7.40
N SER A 256 -1.64 9.82 6.31
CA SER A 256 -2.59 10.18 5.25
C SER A 256 -4.03 10.37 5.75
N LYS A 257 -4.45 9.60 6.76
CA LYS A 257 -5.84 9.53 7.22
C LYS A 257 -6.05 10.43 8.43
N ALA A 258 -5.46 10.11 9.58
CA ALA A 258 -5.68 10.81 10.83
C ALA A 258 -5.38 12.32 10.74
N PHE A 259 -4.35 12.69 9.97
CA PHE A 259 -3.93 14.09 9.82
C PHE A 259 -4.38 14.73 8.50
N SER A 260 -5.21 14.05 7.70
CA SER A 260 -5.62 14.55 6.38
C SER A 260 -4.44 14.93 5.48
N MET A 261 -3.39 14.08 5.48
CA MET A 261 -2.12 14.33 4.77
C MET A 261 -1.93 13.43 3.54
N THR A 262 -3.01 13.05 2.84
CA THR A 262 -2.94 12.13 1.68
C THR A 262 -1.94 12.55 0.61
N GLY A 263 -1.85 13.85 0.31
CA GLY A 263 -0.92 14.42 -0.68
C GLY A 263 0.53 14.57 -0.21
N TRP A 264 0.81 14.43 1.09
CA TRP A 264 2.15 14.64 1.67
C TRP A 264 3.05 13.41 1.56
N ARG A 265 2.43 12.24 1.33
CA ARG A 265 3.13 10.98 1.06
C ARG A 265 4.08 10.58 2.19
N VAL A 266 3.60 10.56 3.42
CA VAL A 266 4.38 10.11 4.59
C VAL A 266 3.68 8.95 5.30
N GLY A 267 4.44 7.90 5.58
CA GLY A 267 4.05 6.75 6.40
C GLY A 267 5.29 6.11 7.02
N PHE A 268 5.11 4.96 7.65
CA PHE A 268 6.22 4.22 8.24
C PHE A 268 5.85 2.74 8.39
N ILE A 269 6.88 1.91 8.52
CA ILE A 269 6.78 0.53 8.99
C ILE A 269 7.55 0.38 10.30
N ALA A 270 7.05 -0.50 11.16
CA ALA A 270 7.67 -0.86 12.44
C ALA A 270 7.55 -2.37 12.69
#